data_AF-A0A4Y2NYK3-F1
#
_entry.id   AF-A0A4Y2NYK3-F1
#
_cell.length_a   1.000
_cell.length_b   1.000
_cell.length_c   1.000
_cell.angle_alpha   90.00
_cell.angle_beta   90.00
_cell.angle_gamma   90.00
#
_symmetry.space_group_name_H-M   'P 1'
#
loop_
_entity.id
_entity.type
_entity.pdbx_description
1 polymer ?
#
loop_
_entity_poly.entity_id
_entity_poly.type
_entity_poly.pdbx_seq_one_letter_code
_entity_poly.pdbx_strand_id
1 'polypeptide(L)'
;MENKNEETQIYHVNLLKPYHQRRERINLIVSGGEEIQELETEELAIPYPVSDLNNYDFERFKGDSALEGRLSSTEINNLRKLLGRHQKVFSNEPGKTHLVEHDFELISNKPIRSKPHRTSQCQTKIIKPKLNECWILTSLKLDSRTMRRPII
;
A
#
# COMPACT_ATOMS: atom_id res chain seq x y z
N MET A 1 51.24 16.48 14.86
CA MET A 1 50.17 17.10 15.65
C MET A 1 48.91 17.01 14.82
N GLU A 2 48.03 16.09 15.16
CA GLU A 2 46.92 15.61 14.36
C GLU A 2 45.67 16.49 14.61
N ASN A 3 45.21 17.21 13.58
CA ASN A 3 44.00 18.04 13.65
C ASN A 3 42.77 17.12 13.54
N LYS A 4 42.17 16.75 14.68
CA LYS A 4 40.86 16.11 14.72
C LYS A 4 39.79 17.19 14.54
N ASN A 5 39.15 17.20 13.37
CA ASN A 5 37.94 18.00 13.14
C ASN A 5 36.81 17.42 14.00
N GLU A 6 36.47 18.07 15.10
CA GLU A 6 35.31 17.73 15.91
C GLU A 6 34.03 18.15 15.17
N GLU A 7 33.47 17.25 14.36
CA GLU A 7 32.17 17.45 13.71
C GLU A 7 31.07 17.53 14.78
N THR A 8 30.62 18.75 15.06
CA THR A 8 29.58 19.02 16.04
C THR A 8 28.22 18.61 15.45
N GLN A 9 27.70 17.46 15.90
CA GLN A 9 26.38 16.98 15.53
C GLN A 9 25.31 17.53 16.49
N ILE A 10 24.37 18.29 15.95
CA ILE A 10 23.24 18.86 16.71
C ILE A 10 22.06 17.89 16.64
N TYR A 11 21.57 17.47 17.80
CA TYR A 11 20.42 16.58 17.93
C TYR A 11 19.22 17.32 18.50
N HIS A 12 18.06 17.19 17.87
CA HIS A 12 16.79 17.70 18.38
C HIS A 12 16.02 16.55 19.05
N VAL A 13 15.79 16.65 20.36
CA VAL A 13 15.03 15.66 21.13
C VAL A 13 13.70 16.26 21.58
N ASN A 14 12.60 15.59 21.26
CA ASN A 14 11.27 15.98 21.72
C ASN A 14 11.02 15.45 23.13
N LEU A 15 11.07 16.34 24.13
CA LEU A 15 10.86 16.00 25.54
C LEU A 15 9.38 15.79 25.93
N LEU A 16 8.43 16.01 25.01
CA LEU A 16 6.99 15.85 25.27
C LEU A 16 6.53 14.39 25.19
N LYS A 17 7.43 13.43 24.88
CA LYS A 17 7.12 12.00 24.84
C LYS A 17 8.05 11.22 25.78
N PRO A 18 7.52 10.27 26.58
CA PRO A 18 8.35 9.38 27.39
C PRO A 18 9.39 8.66 26.52
N TYR A 19 10.65 8.69 26.94
CA TYR A 19 11.71 7.95 26.27
C TYR A 19 11.59 6.46 26.61
N HIS A 20 11.36 5.65 25.59
CA HIS A 20 11.45 4.20 25.68
C HIS A 20 12.75 3.76 25.02
N GLN A 21 13.66 3.15 25.79
CA GLN A 21 14.92 2.61 25.26
C GLN A 21 14.60 1.52 24.24
N ARG A 22 14.83 1.84 22.96
CA ARG A 22 14.72 0.84 21.89
C ARG A 22 15.90 -0.11 22.01
N ARG A 23 15.68 -1.40 21.76
CA ARG A 23 16.79 -2.34 21.54
C ARG A 23 17.69 -1.77 20.46
N GLU A 24 18.99 -1.67 20.74
CA GLU A 24 19.97 -1.13 19.79
C GLU A 24 19.94 -1.97 18.51
N ARG A 25 19.45 -1.38 17.43
CA ARG A 25 19.59 -1.89 16.07
C ARG A 25 20.38 -0.85 15.31
N ILE A 26 21.62 -1.20 14.96
CA ILE A 26 22.52 -0.32 14.23
C ILE A 26 22.11 -0.40 12.75
N ASN A 27 21.38 0.60 12.26
CA ASN A 27 21.09 0.69 10.83
C ASN A 27 22.31 1.31 10.13
N LEU A 28 23.25 0.47 9.71
CA LEU A 28 24.40 0.90 8.92
C LEU A 28 23.96 1.12 7.47
N ILE A 29 23.94 2.37 7.01
CA ILE A 29 23.85 2.69 5.59
C ILE A 29 25.26 3.00 5.10
N VAL A 30 25.93 1.99 4.52
CA VAL A 30 27.23 2.20 3.85
C VAL A 30 26.97 2.82 2.48
N SER A 31 27.37 4.08 2.30
CA SER A 31 27.51 4.67 0.97
C SER A 31 28.94 4.43 0.48
N GLY A 32 29.18 3.21 0.01
CA GLY A 32 30.44 2.75 -0.56
C GLY A 32 30.16 1.42 -1.25
N GLY A 33 30.49 1.31 -2.53
CA GLY A 33 30.14 0.16 -3.36
C GLY A 33 30.94 -1.07 -2.98
N GLU A 34 30.46 -1.83 -2.02
CA GLU A 34 30.84 -3.22 -1.77
C GLU A 34 29.57 -4.00 -1.42
N GLU A 35 29.47 -5.22 -1.93
CA GLU A 35 28.30 -6.08 -1.90
C GLU A 35 27.70 -6.16 -0.48
N ILE A 36 26.43 -5.76 -0.38
CA ILE A 36 25.62 -6.02 0.80
C ILE A 36 25.53 -7.54 0.91
N GLN A 37 26.32 -8.14 1.79
CA GLN A 37 26.04 -9.50 2.26
C GLN A 37 24.59 -9.47 2.75
N GLU A 38 23.76 -10.29 2.11
CA GLU A 38 22.35 -10.49 2.40
C GLU A 38 22.22 -10.97 3.85
N LEU A 39 22.32 -10.05 4.81
CA LEU A 39 21.84 -10.28 6.14
C LEU A 39 20.34 -10.42 5.95
N GLU A 40 19.84 -11.66 6.07
CA GLU A 40 18.43 -12.03 6.10
C GLU A 40 17.72 -11.03 7.00
N THR A 41 17.22 -9.97 6.36
CA THR A 41 16.22 -9.12 6.95
C THR A 41 15.04 -10.03 6.90
N GLU A 42 14.79 -10.75 8.01
CA GLU A 42 13.50 -11.40 8.27
C GLU A 42 12.49 -10.45 7.67
N GLU A 43 11.95 -10.88 6.54
CA GLU A 43 11.12 -10.06 5.72
C GLU A 43 10.05 -9.62 6.70
N LEU A 44 9.96 -8.31 6.96
CA LEU A 44 8.73 -7.75 7.51
C LEU A 44 7.69 -7.89 6.39
N ALA A 45 7.45 -9.13 5.97
CA ALA A 45 6.31 -9.60 5.26
C ALA A 45 5.18 -9.34 6.25
N ILE A 46 4.71 -8.10 6.25
CA ILE A 46 3.33 -7.81 6.56
C ILE A 46 2.59 -8.88 5.76
N PRO A 47 1.92 -9.84 6.42
CA PRO A 47 1.24 -10.90 5.69
C PRO A 47 0.22 -10.19 4.82
N TYR A 48 0.56 -10.00 3.55
CA TYR A 48 -0.38 -9.47 2.60
C TYR A 48 -1.33 -10.65 2.37
N PRO A 49 -2.62 -10.52 2.65
CA PRO A 49 -3.54 -11.61 2.38
C PRO A 49 -3.46 -11.91 0.87
N VAL A 50 -2.75 -12.98 0.50
CA VAL A 50 -2.66 -13.53 -0.86
C VAL A 50 -3.96 -14.27 -1.20
N SER A 51 -5.07 -13.88 -0.58
CA SER A 51 -6.37 -14.35 -1.00
C SER A 51 -6.63 -13.67 -2.32
N ASP A 52 -6.92 -14.43 -3.38
CA ASP A 52 -7.61 -13.90 -4.54
C ASP A 52 -8.88 -13.22 -4.01
N LEU A 53 -8.83 -11.90 -3.82
CA LEU A 53 -9.76 -11.18 -2.96
C LEU A 53 -11.19 -11.19 -3.53
N ASN A 54 -11.32 -11.55 -4.81
CA ASN A 54 -12.58 -11.72 -5.52
C ASN A 54 -13.21 -13.11 -5.38
N ASN A 55 -12.52 -14.09 -4.80
CA ASN A 55 -13.06 -15.43 -4.64
C ASN A 55 -13.84 -15.55 -3.33
N TYR A 56 -15.12 -15.14 -3.39
CA TYR A 56 -16.06 -15.34 -2.30
C TYR A 56 -16.26 -16.85 -2.04
N ASP A 57 -15.74 -17.34 -0.91
CA ASP A 57 -15.94 -18.71 -0.45
C ASP A 57 -17.06 -18.78 0.60
N PHE A 58 -18.23 -19.26 0.17
CA PHE A 58 -19.40 -19.42 1.03
C PHE A 58 -19.14 -20.41 2.18
N GLU A 59 -18.36 -21.47 1.94
CA GLU A 59 -18.14 -22.50 2.97
C GLU A 59 -17.21 -21.99 4.07
N ARG A 60 -16.19 -21.21 3.69
CA ARG A 60 -15.34 -20.50 4.66
C ARG A 60 -16.16 -19.52 5.50
N PHE A 61 -16.98 -18.68 4.86
CA PHE A 61 -17.88 -17.75 5.56
C PHE A 61 -18.84 -18.48 6.52
N LYS A 62 -19.39 -19.61 6.07
CA LYS A 62 -20.30 -20.45 6.86
C LYS A 62 -19.61 -21.02 8.11
N GLY A 63 -18.36 -21.46 7.98
CA GLY A 63 -17.52 -21.94 9.08
C GLY A 63 -17.15 -20.84 10.06
N ASP A 64 -16.61 -19.72 9.57
CA ASP A 64 -16.16 -18.58 10.38
C ASP A 64 -17.31 -17.97 11.20
N SER A 65 -18.54 -18.02 10.66
CA SER A 65 -19.73 -17.42 11.27
C SER A 65 -20.57 -18.41 12.10
N ALA A 66 -20.16 -19.68 12.19
CA ALA A 66 -20.87 -20.77 12.87
C ALA A 66 -22.38 -20.85 12.48
N LEU A 67 -22.70 -20.70 11.19
CA LEU A 67 -24.09 -20.55 10.73
C LEU A 67 -24.95 -21.79 10.97
N GLU A 68 -24.37 -22.98 10.94
CA GLU A 68 -25.08 -24.25 11.11
C GLU A 68 -25.72 -24.41 12.51
N GLY A 69 -25.21 -23.71 13.52
CA GLY A 69 -25.79 -23.72 14.87
C GLY A 69 -26.86 -22.66 15.10
N ARG A 70 -27.06 -21.74 14.15
CA ARG A 70 -27.92 -20.55 14.33
C ARG A 70 -29.07 -20.46 13.33
N LEU A 71 -28.92 -21.07 12.16
CA LEU A 71 -29.85 -20.99 11.06
C LEU A 71 -30.23 -22.39 10.59
N SER A 72 -31.47 -22.54 10.14
CA SER A 72 -31.92 -23.76 9.47
C SER A 72 -31.25 -23.92 8.11
N SER A 73 -31.20 -25.15 7.58
CA SER A 73 -30.60 -25.43 6.28
C SER A 73 -31.27 -24.65 5.13
N THR A 74 -32.57 -24.35 5.26
CA THR A 74 -33.32 -23.54 4.29
C THR A 74 -32.89 -22.07 4.32
N GLU A 75 -32.70 -21.49 5.51
CA GLU A 75 -32.20 -20.12 5.68
C GLU A 75 -30.78 -19.95 5.17
N ILE A 76 -29.89 -20.92 5.44
CA ILE A 76 -28.52 -20.93 4.93
C ILE A 76 -28.54 -20.97 3.39
N ASN A 77 -29.40 -21.78 2.78
CA ASN A 77 -29.55 -21.83 1.33
C ASN A 77 -30.12 -20.53 0.74
N ASN A 78 -31.05 -19.88 1.43
CA ASN A 78 -31.56 -18.57 1.02
C ASN A 78 -30.48 -17.50 1.08
N LEU A 79 -29.66 -17.50 2.14
CA LEU A 79 -28.51 -16.62 2.28
C LEU A 79 -27.49 -16.82 1.15
N ARG A 80 -27.16 -18.08 0.83
CA ARG A 80 -26.28 -18.42 -0.31
C ARG A 80 -26.78 -17.83 -1.62
N LYS A 81 -28.09 -17.98 -1.90
CA LYS A 81 -28.72 -17.42 -3.10
C LYS A 81 -28.67 -15.89 -3.11
N LEU A 82 -28.92 -15.25 -1.97
CA LEU A 82 -28.92 -13.78 -1.85
C LEU A 82 -27.51 -13.21 -2.09
N LEU A 83 -26.50 -13.79 -1.44
CA LEU A 83 -25.11 -13.35 -1.59
C LEU A 83 -24.59 -13.59 -3.02
N GLY A 84 -24.98 -14.72 -3.64
CA GLY A 84 -24.67 -14.98 -5.05
C GLY A 84 -25.28 -13.95 -6.00
N ARG A 85 -26.52 -13.49 -5.75
CA ARG A 85 -27.17 -12.44 -6.57
C ARG A 85 -26.42 -11.10 -6.51
N HIS A 86 -25.84 -10.77 -5.36
CA HIS A 86 -25.15 -9.51 -5.11
C HIS A 86 -23.62 -9.65 -5.08
N GLN A 87 -23.06 -10.72 -5.64
CA GLN A 87 -21.62 -10.98 -5.62
C GLN A 87 -20.81 -9.80 -6.19
N LYS A 88 -21.31 -9.15 -7.25
CA LYS A 88 -20.67 -7.98 -7.87
C LYS A 88 -20.49 -6.79 -6.91
N VAL A 89 -21.35 -6.63 -5.91
CA VAL A 89 -21.29 -5.54 -4.93
C VAL A 89 -20.06 -5.68 -4.02
N PHE A 90 -19.63 -6.92 -3.80
CA PHE A 90 -18.47 -7.25 -2.96
C PHE A 90 -17.19 -7.48 -3.78
N SER A 91 -17.22 -7.22 -5.10
CA SER A 91 -16.03 -7.34 -5.94
C SER A 91 -15.02 -6.26 -5.56
N ASN A 92 -13.73 -6.62 -5.55
CA ASN A 92 -12.64 -5.65 -5.45
C ASN A 92 -12.25 -5.09 -6.82
N GLU A 93 -12.91 -5.55 -7.90
CA GLU A 93 -12.77 -4.91 -9.20
C GLU A 93 -13.36 -3.50 -9.14
N PRO A 94 -12.59 -2.47 -9.54
CA PRO A 94 -13.08 -1.11 -9.52
C PRO A 94 -14.27 -0.96 -10.47
N GLY A 95 -15.38 -0.47 -9.92
CA GLY A 95 -16.56 -0.09 -10.70
C GLY A 95 -16.42 1.28 -11.35
N LYS A 96 -17.21 1.53 -12.40
CA LYS A 96 -17.43 2.87 -12.96
C LYS A 96 -18.90 3.25 -12.80
N THR A 97 -19.15 4.50 -12.42
CA THR A 97 -20.51 5.05 -12.37
C THR A 97 -20.68 6.04 -13.52
N HIS A 98 -21.87 6.10 -14.10
CA HIS A 98 -22.23 7.07 -15.14
C HIS A 98 -23.01 8.26 -14.58
N LEU A 99 -23.10 8.36 -13.25
CA LEU A 99 -24.00 9.29 -12.57
C LEU A 99 -23.44 10.71 -12.53
N VAL A 100 -22.13 10.84 -12.30
CA VAL A 100 -21.46 12.13 -12.12
C VAL A 100 -20.06 12.07 -12.71
N GLU A 101 -19.73 13.07 -13.52
CA GLU A 101 -18.37 13.37 -13.94
C GLU A 101 -17.92 14.66 -13.23
N HIS A 102 -16.67 14.70 -12.78
CA HIS A 102 -16.12 15.84 -12.05
C HIS A 102 -15.15 16.63 -12.94
N ASP A 103 -15.50 17.88 -13.20
CA ASP A 103 -14.61 18.86 -13.79
C ASP A 103 -13.93 19.69 -12.70
N PHE A 104 -12.69 20.13 -12.98
CA PHE A 104 -11.91 20.98 -12.06
C PHE A 104 -11.67 22.35 -12.69
N GLU A 105 -12.20 23.39 -12.08
CA GLU A 105 -11.87 24.77 -12.43
C GLU A 105 -10.50 25.15 -11.85
N LEU A 106 -9.66 25.75 -12.69
CA LEU A 106 -8.30 26.13 -12.30
C LEU A 106 -8.24 27.61 -11.93
N ILE A 107 -7.61 27.92 -10.80
CA ILE A 107 -7.26 29.30 -10.41
C ILE A 107 -6.22 29.89 -11.40
N SER A 108 -5.36 29.04 -11.96
CA SER A 108 -4.33 29.43 -12.92
C SER A 108 -4.00 28.29 -13.88
N ASN A 109 -3.85 28.61 -15.16
CA ASN A 109 -3.49 27.65 -16.21
C ASN A 109 -1.98 27.39 -16.32
N LYS A 110 -1.17 27.92 -15.39
CA LYS A 110 0.28 27.70 -15.38
C LYS A 110 0.58 26.27 -14.90
N PRO A 111 1.22 25.41 -15.73
CA PRO A 111 1.50 24.04 -15.34
C PRO A 111 2.62 23.96 -14.29
N ILE A 112 2.42 23.13 -13.27
CA ILE A 112 3.39 22.82 -12.21
C ILE A 112 4.10 21.51 -12.53
N ARG A 113 5.44 21.54 -12.46
CA ARG A 113 6.31 20.40 -12.73
C ARG A 113 7.29 20.20 -11.59
N SER A 114 7.11 19.12 -10.86
CA SER A 114 8.04 18.70 -9.81
C SER A 114 8.81 17.46 -10.26
N LYS A 115 10.09 17.40 -9.92
CA LYS A 115 10.91 16.20 -10.16
C LYS A 115 10.40 15.05 -9.26
N PRO A 116 10.33 13.81 -9.77
CA PRO A 116 10.03 12.65 -8.93
C PRO A 116 11.03 12.53 -7.78
N HIS A 117 10.56 12.06 -6.63
CA HIS A 117 11.46 11.72 -5.53
C HIS A 117 12.32 10.51 -5.90
N ARG A 118 13.52 10.45 -5.31
CA ARG A 118 14.37 9.27 -5.43
C ARG A 118 13.74 8.15 -4.60
N THR A 119 13.35 7.06 -5.26
CA THR A 119 12.85 5.85 -4.59
C THR A 119 13.98 4.84 -4.40
N SER A 120 13.98 4.13 -3.29
CA SER A 120 14.91 3.01 -3.05
C SER A 120 14.50 1.77 -3.87
N GLN A 121 15.40 0.79 -3.98
CA GLN A 121 15.09 -0.47 -4.64
C GLN A 121 13.94 -1.22 -3.94
N CYS A 122 13.94 -1.25 -2.60
CA CYS A 122 12.87 -1.88 -1.82
C CYS A 122 11.51 -1.20 -2.05
N GLN A 123 11.46 0.13 -2.02
CA GLN A 123 10.24 0.88 -2.33
C GLN A 123 9.74 0.59 -3.75
N THR A 124 10.67 0.52 -4.71
CA THR A 124 10.34 0.23 -6.10
C THR A 124 9.76 -1.17 -6.27
N LYS A 125 10.27 -2.18 -5.55
CA LYS A 125 9.71 -3.54 -5.54
C LYS A 125 8.28 -3.58 -5.00
N ILE A 126 7.93 -2.71 -4.05
CA ILE A 126 6.58 -2.62 -3.47
C ILE A 126 5.61 -1.83 -4.37
N ILE A 127 6.06 -0.73 -4.98
CA ILE A 127 5.19 0.18 -5.75
C ILE A 127 4.89 -0.39 -7.14
N LYS A 128 5.86 -1.04 -7.79
CA LYS A 128 5.70 -1.56 -9.17
C LYS A 128 4.50 -2.52 -9.34
N PRO A 129 4.31 -3.54 -8.47
CA PRO A 129 3.15 -4.44 -8.59
C PRO A 129 1.82 -3.71 -8.51
N LYS A 130 1.67 -2.77 -7.57
CA LYS A 130 0.45 -1.96 -7.40
C LYS A 130 0.16 -1.06 -8.60
N LEU A 131 1.20 -0.46 -9.17
CA LEU A 131 1.06 0.32 -10.41
C LEU A 131 0.61 -0.57 -11.58
N ASN A 132 1.17 -1.77 -11.70
CA ASN A 132 0.77 -2.72 -12.74
C ASN A 132 -0.68 -3.17 -12.56
N GLU A 133 -1.11 -3.46 -11.33
CA GLU A 133 -2.51 -3.78 -11.01
C GLU A 133 -3.44 -2.64 -11.42
N CYS A 134 -3.14 -1.40 -11.01
CA CYS A 134 -3.93 -0.22 -11.39
C CYS A 134 -3.95 0.02 -12.90
N TRP A 135 -2.87 -0.32 -13.61
CA TRP A 135 -2.78 -0.21 -15.06
C TRP A 135 -3.66 -1.26 -15.75
N ILE A 136 -3.63 -2.51 -15.30
CA ILE A 136 -4.47 -3.60 -15.79
C ILE A 136 -5.96 -3.26 -15.58
N LEU A 137 -6.31 -2.72 -14.41
CA LEU A 137 -7.69 -2.33 -14.08
C LEU A 137 -8.16 -1.06 -14.80
N THR A 138 -7.33 -0.47 -15.68
CA THR A 138 -7.61 0.76 -16.46
C THR A 138 -7.87 2.02 -15.63
N SER A 139 -7.51 1.99 -14.33
CA SER A 139 -7.58 3.15 -13.43
C SER A 139 -6.50 4.19 -13.76
N LEU A 140 -5.39 3.77 -14.38
CA LEU A 140 -4.31 4.64 -14.83
C LEU A 140 -4.18 4.61 -16.35
N LYS A 141 -3.87 5.77 -16.94
CA LYS A 141 -3.58 5.92 -18.37
C LYS A 141 -2.32 6.74 -18.56
N LEU A 142 -1.51 6.37 -19.55
CA LEU A 142 -0.37 7.19 -19.96
C LEU A 142 -0.88 8.51 -20.55
N ASP A 143 -0.27 9.60 -20.10
CA ASP A 143 -0.65 10.95 -20.48
C ASP A 143 0.61 11.74 -20.84
N SER A 144 0.53 12.55 -21.89
CA SER A 144 1.61 13.43 -22.37
C SER A 144 1.52 14.84 -21.76
N ARG A 145 0.60 15.08 -20.81
CA ARG A 145 0.40 16.38 -20.15
C ARG A 145 1.66 16.97 -19.50
N THR A 146 1.67 18.30 -19.46
CA THR A 146 2.77 19.12 -18.93
C THR A 146 2.84 19.14 -17.40
N MET A 147 1.79 18.72 -16.69
CA MET A 147 1.73 18.65 -15.23
C MET A 147 2.44 17.40 -14.68
N ARG A 148 3.29 17.55 -13.66
CA ARG A 148 3.93 16.41 -12.97
C ARG A 148 4.05 16.64 -11.48
N ARG A 149 3.64 15.63 -10.70
CA ARG A 149 3.83 15.57 -9.25
C ARG A 149 4.55 14.27 -8.86
N PRO A 150 5.42 14.29 -7.85
CA PRO A 150 6.08 13.09 -7.36
C PRO A 150 5.07 12.17 -6.67
N ILE A 151 5.34 10.86 -6.75
CA ILE A 151 4.67 9.84 -5.94
C ILE A 151 5.33 9.88 -4.55
N ILE A 152 4.51 9.95 -3.49
CA ILE A 152 4.95 10.00 -2.08
C ILE A 152 5.21 8.57 -1.58
#